data_AF-A0A935UNY5-F1
#
_entry.id   AF-A0A935UNY5-F1
#
_cell.length_a   1.000
_cell.length_b   1.000
_cell.length_c   1.000
_cell.angle_alpha   90.00
_cell.angle_beta   90.00
_cell.angle_gamma   90.00
#
_symmetry.space_group_name_H-M   'P 1'
#
loop_
_entity.id
_entity.type
_entity.pdbx_description
1 polymer ?
#
loop_
_entity_poly.entity_id
_entity_poly.type
_entity_poly.pdbx_seq_one_letter_code
_entity_poly.pdbx_strand_id
1 'polypeptide(L)'
;MAPVVQSIIEAWSRGEKVLVFCFRVNTARRLKEIVDDKIRDELEHRRTSCLGGENSLRALRGRMTRREGDLVVLGLDRVLWSLYLVHEGTDSPAPYGQEDMQLRDEELGILARLGHVYEVDLLADKVDRVFVHRATEYILARRFLAETEQLGLWRTLLEALAEDRWIQAPYGIGTRTDDDEIVGNESSFEEKGVHAVYRDARDESKLDQRLLKATAEDLVRRRVRAREQGQISVFDTYSTGMSLWEGSATSDVANRAVVGKLHRHLLDLTGDWGEEGRLSRLLVMQAMRRVLLRESVLVRLLPARTELDESGWGELLMEAFYRPFPGQRESMADRVEVFLEDLVSASGSVQESGTARFALLDASRLRDQGFVALVDGSTKKETKERVFAGFNTPLLPEILVCTSVGQEGIDLHRHCRNVIHYDLAWNPAVIEQRTGRVDRIGSKTFRERRVAGESGDSFLEIGVPFLAGTYDERMFAEVRLRAQTFEVLTGGDMTFSKLEGSDEIQQAEDTELGLSFIPLPEGMVGDLRVNLSVWRDT
;
A
#
# COMPACT_ATOMS: atom_id res chain seq x y z
N MET A 1 -27.89 -1.54 -14.11
CA MET A 1 -26.41 -1.53 -14.22
C MET A 1 -25.79 -0.16 -13.97
N ALA A 2 -26.22 0.92 -14.63
CA ALA A 2 -25.54 2.22 -14.53
C ALA A 2 -25.38 2.78 -13.09
N PRO A 3 -26.38 2.72 -12.19
CA PRO A 3 -26.22 3.20 -10.81
C PRO A 3 -25.19 2.39 -10.01
N VAL A 4 -25.19 1.07 -10.14
CA VAL A 4 -24.24 0.19 -9.45
C VAL A 4 -22.80 0.51 -9.87
N VAL A 5 -22.58 0.63 -11.18
CA VAL A 5 -21.27 1.01 -11.71
C VAL A 5 -20.84 2.37 -11.16
N GLN A 6 -21.75 3.34 -11.10
CA GLN A 6 -21.46 4.66 -10.55
C GLN A 6 -21.03 4.59 -9.08
N SER A 7 -21.76 3.86 -8.23
CA SER A 7 -21.39 3.67 -6.82
C SER A 7 -20.04 2.98 -6.65
N ILE A 8 -19.72 1.99 -7.49
CA ILE A 8 -18.40 1.32 -7.49
C ILE A 8 -17.29 2.33 -7.82
N ILE A 9 -17.47 3.15 -8.86
CA ILE A 9 -16.48 4.15 -9.26
C ILE A 9 -16.31 5.23 -8.19
N GLU A 10 -17.39 5.66 -7.55
CA GLU A 10 -17.33 6.63 -6.45
C GLU A 10 -16.55 6.08 -5.25
N ALA A 11 -16.81 4.83 -4.83
CA ALA A 11 -16.05 4.17 -3.78
C ALA A 11 -14.56 4.02 -4.17
N TRP A 12 -14.28 3.59 -5.39
CA TRP A 12 -12.92 3.49 -5.93
C TRP A 12 -12.22 4.85 -5.98
N SER A 13 -12.94 5.93 -6.31
CA SER A 13 -12.38 7.29 -6.38
C SER A 13 -11.92 7.81 -5.01
N ARG A 14 -12.57 7.37 -3.93
CA ARG A 14 -12.14 7.59 -2.54
C ARG A 14 -11.00 6.64 -2.12
N GLY A 15 -10.65 5.67 -2.95
CA GLY A 15 -9.64 4.65 -2.66
C GLY A 15 -10.17 3.50 -1.80
N GLU A 16 -11.48 3.27 -1.78
CA GLU A 16 -12.09 2.16 -1.05
C GLU A 16 -12.17 0.89 -1.90
N LYS A 17 -12.02 -0.26 -1.25
CA LYS A 17 -12.26 -1.55 -1.89
C LYS A 17 -13.74 -1.90 -1.92
N VAL A 18 -14.15 -2.58 -2.99
CA VAL A 18 -15.53 -3.01 -3.21
C VAL A 18 -15.58 -4.50 -3.54
N LEU A 19 -16.40 -5.24 -2.79
CA LEU A 19 -16.70 -6.64 -3.05
C LEU A 19 -18.07 -6.75 -3.71
N VAL A 20 -18.16 -7.38 -4.87
CA VAL A 20 -19.41 -7.58 -5.61
C VAL A 20 -19.71 -9.07 -5.73
N PHE A 21 -20.84 -9.50 -5.18
CA PHE A 21 -21.38 -10.83 -5.40
C PHE A 21 -22.33 -10.82 -6.61
N CYS A 22 -21.94 -11.49 -7.69
CA CYS A 22 -22.74 -11.63 -8.91
C CYS A 22 -22.73 -13.10 -9.37
N PHE A 23 -23.87 -13.78 -9.25
CA PHE A 23 -24.00 -15.20 -9.53
C PHE A 23 -23.92 -15.52 -11.03
N ARG A 24 -24.47 -14.64 -11.87
CA ARG A 24 -24.47 -14.84 -13.32
C ARG A 24 -23.10 -14.48 -13.92
N VAL A 25 -22.36 -15.50 -14.36
CA VAL A 25 -20.99 -15.35 -14.90
C VAL A 25 -20.92 -14.32 -16.04
N ASN A 26 -21.87 -14.33 -16.98
CA ASN A 26 -21.88 -13.37 -18.09
C ASN A 26 -22.09 -11.92 -17.62
N THR A 27 -22.99 -11.73 -16.64
CA THR A 27 -23.21 -10.42 -16.02
C THR A 27 -21.98 -9.96 -15.26
N ALA A 28 -21.34 -10.86 -14.52
CA ALA A 28 -20.11 -10.58 -13.77
C ALA A 28 -18.95 -10.17 -14.71
N ARG A 29 -18.77 -10.86 -15.84
CA ARG A 29 -17.81 -10.46 -16.88
C ARG A 29 -18.12 -9.09 -17.45
N ARG A 30 -19.38 -8.84 -17.81
CA ARG A 30 -19.75 -7.55 -18.39
C ARG A 30 -19.61 -6.40 -17.39
N LEU A 31 -19.93 -6.64 -16.12
CA LEU A 31 -19.71 -5.68 -15.04
C LEU A 31 -18.21 -5.38 -14.88
N LYS A 32 -17.37 -6.41 -14.88
CA LYS A 32 -15.91 -6.26 -14.83
C LYS A 32 -15.41 -5.36 -15.97
N GLU A 33 -15.79 -5.65 -17.22
CA GLU A 33 -15.40 -4.88 -18.40
C GLU A 33 -15.78 -3.40 -18.27
N ILE A 34 -17.05 -3.11 -17.94
CA ILE A 34 -17.54 -1.73 -17.83
C ILE A 34 -16.82 -0.96 -16.73
N VAL A 35 -16.58 -1.60 -15.58
CA VAL A 35 -15.92 -0.96 -14.44
C VAL A 35 -14.43 -0.75 -14.74
N ASP A 36 -13.75 -1.72 -15.35
CA ASP A 36 -12.34 -1.58 -15.76
C ASP A 36 -12.16 -0.42 -16.74
N ASP A 37 -13.03 -0.31 -17.75
CA ASP A 37 -12.95 0.77 -18.74
C ASP A 37 -13.17 2.14 -18.09
N LYS A 38 -14.18 2.27 -17.21
CA LYS A 38 -14.41 3.53 -16.48
C LYS A 38 -13.26 3.92 -15.55
N ILE A 39 -12.65 2.95 -14.87
CA ILE A 39 -11.48 3.22 -14.02
C ILE A 39 -10.30 3.70 -14.86
N ARG A 40 -10.10 3.09 -16.04
CA ARG A 40 -9.04 3.51 -16.96
C ARG A 40 -9.24 4.94 -17.41
N ASP A 41 -10.46 5.31 -17.80
CA ASP A 41 -10.79 6.68 -18.23
C ASP A 41 -10.58 7.71 -17.11
N GLU A 42 -11.02 7.39 -15.89
CA GLU A 42 -10.85 8.26 -14.72
C GLU A 42 -9.38 8.41 -14.32
N LEU A 43 -8.59 7.33 -14.39
CA LEU A 43 -7.14 7.39 -14.16
C LEU A 43 -6.44 8.26 -15.19
N GLU A 44 -6.80 8.11 -16.47
CA GLU A 44 -6.22 8.93 -17.54
C GLU A 44 -6.53 10.41 -17.33
N HIS A 45 -7.77 10.72 -16.95
CA HIS A 45 -8.19 12.07 -16.63
C HIS A 45 -7.38 12.66 -15.47
N ARG A 46 -7.30 11.94 -14.35
CA ARG A 46 -6.55 12.39 -13.16
C ARG A 46 -5.06 12.50 -13.41
N ARG A 47 -4.47 11.57 -14.17
CA ARG A 47 -3.07 11.63 -14.58
C ARG A 47 -2.78 12.91 -15.35
N THR A 48 -3.66 13.23 -16.30
CA THR A 48 -3.53 14.45 -17.12
C THR A 48 -3.69 15.69 -16.26
N SER A 49 -4.65 15.72 -15.32
CA SER A 49 -4.88 16.88 -14.45
C SER A 49 -3.79 17.09 -13.40
N CYS A 50 -3.25 16.02 -12.79
CA CYS A 50 -2.26 16.12 -11.71
C CYS A 50 -0.83 16.23 -12.24
N LEU A 51 -0.48 15.48 -13.29
CA LEU A 51 0.92 15.34 -13.74
C LEU A 51 1.14 15.88 -15.16
N GLY A 52 0.09 16.14 -15.94
CA GLY A 52 0.23 16.56 -17.34
C GLY A 52 0.62 15.43 -18.30
N GLY A 53 0.40 14.17 -17.91
CA GLY A 53 0.57 13.00 -18.77
C GLY A 53 1.60 11.97 -18.28
N GLU A 54 1.78 10.90 -19.07
CA GLU A 54 2.58 9.72 -18.70
C GLU A 54 4.08 10.02 -18.48
N ASN A 55 4.65 10.94 -19.27
CA ASN A 55 6.07 11.28 -19.16
C ASN A 55 6.41 11.90 -17.80
N SER A 56 5.52 12.74 -17.26
CA SER A 56 5.70 13.36 -15.95
C SER A 56 5.57 12.34 -14.81
N LEU A 57 4.64 11.39 -14.92
CA LEU A 57 4.53 10.28 -13.96
C LEU A 57 5.81 9.43 -13.95
N ARG A 58 6.34 9.09 -15.13
CA ARG A 58 7.60 8.35 -15.26
C ARG A 58 8.78 9.15 -14.66
N ALA A 59 8.82 10.46 -14.89
CA ALA A 59 9.83 11.34 -14.32
C ALA A 59 9.73 11.41 -12.78
N LEU A 60 8.52 11.56 -12.23
CA LEU A 60 8.27 11.57 -10.79
C LEU A 60 8.71 10.26 -10.13
N ARG A 61 8.26 9.11 -10.66
CA ARG A 61 8.68 7.79 -10.20
C ARG A 61 10.20 7.65 -10.21
N GLY A 62 10.83 8.06 -11.31
CA GLY A 62 12.28 8.06 -11.43
C GLY A 62 12.97 8.92 -10.36
N ARG A 63 12.47 10.11 -10.05
CA ARG A 63 13.05 10.95 -8.98
C ARG A 63 12.91 10.33 -7.59
N MET A 64 11.87 9.53 -7.34
CA MET A 64 11.65 8.85 -6.05
C MET A 64 12.50 7.58 -5.88
N THR A 65 13.01 6.99 -6.98
CA THR A 65 13.79 5.73 -6.97
C THR A 65 15.23 5.84 -7.44
N ARG A 66 15.62 6.92 -8.14
CA ARG A 66 16.99 7.13 -8.63
C ARG A 66 17.97 7.40 -7.49
N ARG A 67 19.22 7.02 -7.72
CA ARG A 67 20.35 7.21 -6.81
C ARG A 67 20.67 8.68 -6.54
N GLU A 68 20.55 9.49 -7.58
CA GLU A 68 20.81 10.92 -7.58
C GLU A 68 19.53 11.77 -7.38
N GLY A 69 18.42 11.14 -6.96
CA GLY A 69 17.13 11.82 -6.83
C GLY A 69 17.08 12.76 -5.63
N ASP A 70 16.63 14.00 -5.84
CA ASP A 70 16.49 15.00 -4.76
C ASP A 70 15.17 14.93 -3.97
N LEU A 71 14.31 13.96 -4.28
CA LEU A 71 13.00 13.78 -3.63
C LEU A 71 13.08 12.85 -2.41
N VAL A 72 11.93 12.64 -1.73
CA VAL A 72 11.78 11.62 -0.69
C VAL A 72 12.09 10.26 -1.30
N VAL A 73 13.23 9.69 -0.95
CA VAL A 73 13.67 8.42 -1.53
C VAL A 73 12.89 7.29 -0.86
N LEU A 74 11.90 6.73 -1.55
CA LEU A 74 11.05 5.64 -1.04
C LEU A 74 11.84 4.36 -0.70
N GLY A 75 13.08 4.24 -1.17
CA GLY A 75 13.91 3.07 -0.98
C GLY A 75 14.89 3.10 0.16
N LEU A 76 14.99 4.21 0.89
CA LEU A 76 15.91 4.35 2.00
C LEU A 76 15.14 4.16 3.29
N ASP A 77 15.22 2.93 3.80
CA ASP A 77 14.58 2.47 5.03
C ASP A 77 15.23 3.07 6.30
N ARG A 78 16.50 3.51 6.21
CA ARG A 78 17.28 4.08 7.32
C ARG A 78 17.16 3.21 8.58
N VAL A 79 17.86 2.09 8.57
CA VAL A 79 17.63 0.99 9.51
C VAL A 79 17.93 1.38 10.96
N LEU A 80 18.97 2.19 11.21
CA LEU A 80 19.26 2.67 12.57
C LEU A 80 18.13 3.54 13.12
N TRP A 81 17.50 4.34 12.26
CA TRP A 81 16.34 5.14 12.63
C TRP A 81 15.12 4.27 12.91
N SER A 82 14.89 3.23 12.11
CA SER A 82 13.85 2.23 12.39
C SER A 82 13.99 1.63 13.80
N LEU A 83 15.22 1.42 14.29
CA LEU A 83 15.44 0.89 15.64
C LEU A 83 15.29 1.96 16.72
N TYR A 84 15.77 3.18 16.47
CA TYR A 84 15.58 4.33 17.35
C TYR A 84 14.09 4.62 17.60
N LEU A 85 13.29 4.72 16.53
CA LEU A 85 11.85 5.04 16.58
C LEU A 85 11.02 4.00 17.34
N VAL A 86 11.50 2.76 17.43
CA VAL A 86 10.81 1.71 18.21
C VAL A 86 11.07 1.83 19.71
N HIS A 87 12.23 2.36 20.09
CA HIS A 87 12.59 2.61 21.49
C HIS A 87 12.08 3.98 21.98
N GLU A 88 11.87 4.92 21.07
CA GLU A 88 11.23 6.21 21.33
C GLU A 88 9.81 5.97 21.91
N GLY A 89 9.66 6.15 23.22
CA GLY A 89 8.38 5.94 23.94
C GLY A 89 8.24 4.60 24.67
N THR A 90 9.32 3.81 24.80
CA THR A 90 9.38 2.66 25.72
C THR A 90 10.17 3.01 26.99
N ASP A 91 9.96 2.28 28.08
CA ASP A 91 10.67 2.51 29.36
C ASP A 91 12.19 2.21 29.29
N SER A 92 12.68 1.63 28.19
CA SER A 92 14.09 1.38 27.92
C SER A 92 14.58 2.32 26.81
N PRO A 93 15.27 3.44 27.14
CA PRO A 93 15.73 4.38 26.13
C PRO A 93 16.75 3.76 25.18
N ALA A 94 16.74 4.21 23.92
CA ALA A 94 17.78 3.85 22.96
C ALA A 94 19.16 4.28 23.51
N PRO A 95 20.23 3.51 23.23
CA PRO A 95 21.59 3.85 23.67
C PRO A 95 22.11 5.15 23.00
N TYR A 96 21.49 5.58 21.90
CA TYR A 96 21.89 6.75 21.11
C TYR A 96 20.69 7.65 20.82
N GLY A 97 20.91 8.96 20.87
CA GLY A 97 19.93 9.99 20.54
C GLY A 97 19.92 10.35 19.05
N GLN A 98 19.03 11.28 18.69
CA GLN A 98 18.90 11.79 17.32
C GLN A 98 20.20 12.46 16.81
N GLU A 99 20.87 13.21 17.68
CA GLU A 99 22.12 13.92 17.36
C GLU A 99 23.26 12.95 17.05
N ASP A 100 23.24 11.77 17.69
CA ASP A 100 24.21 10.70 17.46
C ASP A 100 24.03 10.02 16.10
N MET A 101 22.93 10.26 15.38
CA MET A 101 22.71 9.71 14.03
C MET A 101 23.33 10.58 12.92
N GLN A 102 24.15 11.57 13.28
CA GLN A 102 24.84 12.46 12.33
C GLN A 102 26.31 12.07 12.14
N LEU A 103 26.81 12.22 10.90
CA LEU A 103 28.24 12.10 10.62
C LEU A 103 29.01 13.26 11.25
N ARG A 104 30.13 12.97 11.90
CA ARG A 104 31.10 13.99 12.35
C ARG A 104 31.97 14.42 11.16
N ASP A 105 32.48 15.64 11.19
CA ASP A 105 33.35 16.14 10.10
C ASP A 105 34.62 15.30 9.94
N GLU A 106 35.15 14.73 11.03
CA GLU A 106 36.27 13.80 11.00
C GLU A 106 35.96 12.48 10.28
N GLU A 107 34.69 12.09 10.23
CA GLU A 107 34.23 10.86 9.57
C GLU A 107 34.03 11.03 8.07
N LEU A 108 34.00 12.26 7.56
CA LEU A 108 33.99 12.51 6.12
C LEU A 108 35.28 12.01 5.44
N GLY A 109 36.38 11.86 6.20
CA GLY A 109 37.58 11.17 5.72
C GLY A 109 37.35 9.68 5.46
N ILE A 110 36.52 9.02 6.27
CA ILE A 110 36.11 7.64 6.05
C ILE A 110 35.19 7.55 4.83
N LEU A 111 34.23 8.46 4.72
CA LEU A 111 33.33 8.52 3.57
C LEU A 111 34.10 8.74 2.25
N ALA A 112 35.09 9.65 2.24
CA ALA A 112 35.96 9.87 1.07
C ALA A 112 36.73 8.60 0.67
N ARG A 113 37.24 7.84 1.64
CA ARG A 113 37.90 6.55 1.39
C ARG A 113 36.93 5.55 0.77
N LEU A 114 35.74 5.38 1.35
CA LEU A 114 34.74 4.46 0.82
C LEU A 114 34.31 4.86 -0.60
N GLY A 115 34.07 6.15 -0.87
CA GLY A 115 33.77 6.64 -2.21
C GLY A 115 34.85 6.29 -3.23
N HIS A 116 36.13 6.35 -2.83
CA HIS A 116 37.22 5.94 -3.71
C HIS A 116 37.24 4.41 -3.95
N VAL A 117 37.06 3.59 -2.90
CA VAL A 117 37.06 2.12 -2.99
C VAL A 117 35.97 1.61 -3.93
N TYR A 118 34.77 2.19 -3.83
CA TYR A 118 33.60 1.81 -4.64
C TYR A 118 33.42 2.65 -5.92
N GLU A 119 34.40 3.48 -6.27
CA GLU A 119 34.39 4.35 -7.45
C GLU A 119 33.16 5.28 -7.57
N VAL A 120 32.70 5.79 -6.43
CA VAL A 120 31.61 6.77 -6.35
C VAL A 120 32.18 8.17 -6.23
N ASP A 121 31.86 9.03 -7.19
CA ASP A 121 32.26 10.45 -7.16
C ASP A 121 31.37 11.25 -6.19
N LEU A 122 31.91 11.51 -5.00
CA LEU A 122 31.25 12.30 -3.95
C LEU A 122 31.33 13.82 -4.18
N LEU A 123 32.16 14.28 -5.12
CA LEU A 123 32.30 15.69 -5.47
C LEU A 123 31.45 16.09 -6.68
N ALA A 124 30.81 15.13 -7.35
CA ALA A 124 29.87 15.37 -8.44
C ALA A 124 28.72 16.31 -8.01
N ASP A 125 28.16 17.04 -8.99
CA ASP A 125 27.01 17.92 -8.76
C ASP A 125 25.82 17.12 -8.21
N LYS A 126 25.60 15.91 -8.75
CA LYS A 126 24.62 14.94 -8.29
C LYS A 126 25.33 13.75 -7.65
N VAL A 127 25.27 13.68 -6.33
CA VAL A 127 25.91 12.62 -5.55
C VAL A 127 24.97 11.41 -5.44
N ASP A 128 25.52 10.20 -5.47
CA ASP A 128 24.78 8.97 -5.22
C ASP A 128 24.33 8.91 -3.75
N ARG A 129 23.06 9.25 -3.49
CA ARG A 129 22.47 9.26 -2.15
C ARG A 129 22.31 7.85 -1.59
N VAL A 130 22.08 6.84 -2.43
CA VAL A 130 21.94 5.45 -1.96
C VAL A 130 23.27 4.98 -1.37
N PHE A 131 24.37 5.28 -2.06
CA PHE A 131 25.72 5.03 -1.55
C PHE A 131 25.96 5.79 -0.24
N VAL A 132 25.72 7.11 -0.23
CA VAL A 132 25.97 7.96 0.95
C VAL A 132 25.18 7.45 2.17
N HIS A 133 23.92 7.04 2.02
CA HIS A 133 23.12 6.51 3.12
C HIS A 133 23.70 5.21 3.68
N ARG A 134 24.02 4.22 2.83
CA ARG A 134 24.59 2.94 3.30
C ARG A 134 25.97 3.12 3.92
N ALA A 135 26.81 3.97 3.31
CA ALA A 135 28.11 4.33 3.86
C ALA A 135 27.98 5.06 5.21
N THR A 136 26.96 5.90 5.37
CA THR A 136 26.65 6.55 6.64
C THR A 136 26.26 5.53 7.71
N GLU A 137 25.34 4.61 7.41
CA GLU A 137 24.97 3.52 8.34
C GLU A 137 26.16 2.66 8.74
N TYR A 138 27.03 2.32 7.79
CA TYR A 138 28.28 1.59 8.04
C TYR A 138 29.21 2.34 9.00
N ILE A 139 29.42 3.64 8.76
CA ILE A 139 30.29 4.49 9.60
C ILE A 139 29.71 4.61 11.02
N LEU A 140 28.42 4.91 11.12
CA LEU A 140 27.72 5.03 12.39
C LEU A 140 27.75 3.71 13.17
N ALA A 141 27.54 2.59 12.49
CA ALA A 141 27.58 1.28 13.12
C ALA A 141 28.95 0.94 13.72
N ARG A 142 30.03 1.22 12.98
CA ARG A 142 31.41 1.03 13.48
C ARG A 142 31.74 1.96 14.63
N ARG A 143 31.23 3.19 14.62
CA ARG A 143 31.35 4.12 15.75
C ARG A 143 30.67 3.57 17.00
N PHE A 144 29.40 3.21 16.88
CA PHE A 144 28.60 2.73 18.00
C PHE A 144 29.14 1.43 18.60
N LEU A 145 29.63 0.50 17.77
CA LEU A 145 30.32 -0.71 18.23
C LEU A 145 31.59 -0.43 19.03
N ALA A 146 32.29 0.67 18.74
CA ALA A 146 33.51 1.05 19.44
C ALA A 146 33.25 1.82 20.75
N GLU A 147 32.14 2.56 20.82
CA GLU A 147 31.82 3.47 21.92
C GLU A 147 31.01 2.83 23.06
N THR A 148 30.36 1.67 22.85
CA THR A 148 29.45 1.09 23.86
C THR A 148 29.49 -0.44 23.90
N GLU A 149 29.63 -1.02 25.09
CA GLU A 149 29.61 -2.49 25.29
C GLU A 149 28.19 -3.05 25.48
N GLN A 150 27.26 -2.26 26.04
CA GLN A 150 25.87 -2.63 26.32
C GLN A 150 24.93 -2.29 25.16
N LEU A 151 24.99 -3.09 24.10
CA LEU A 151 24.22 -2.86 22.88
C LEU A 151 22.93 -3.70 22.79
N GLY A 152 22.81 -4.79 23.56
CA GLY A 152 21.61 -5.65 23.53
C GLY A 152 21.21 -6.06 22.10
N LEU A 153 19.96 -5.80 21.72
CA LEU A 153 19.41 -6.05 20.37
C LEU A 153 20.09 -5.22 19.27
N TRP A 154 20.77 -4.12 19.61
CA TRP A 154 21.52 -3.32 18.64
C TRP A 154 22.78 -4.02 18.16
N ARG A 155 23.36 -4.94 18.95
CA ARG A 155 24.66 -5.54 18.62
C ARG A 155 24.62 -6.28 17.29
N THR A 156 23.66 -7.18 17.09
CA THR A 156 23.56 -7.99 15.86
C THR A 156 23.29 -7.13 14.64
N LEU A 157 22.44 -6.10 14.77
CA LEU A 157 22.21 -5.12 13.71
C LEU A 157 23.51 -4.35 13.38
N LEU A 158 24.16 -3.76 14.38
CA LEU A 158 25.35 -2.93 14.17
C LEU A 158 26.49 -3.77 13.58
N GLU A 159 26.65 -5.02 14.00
CA GLU A 159 27.58 -5.97 13.39
C GLU A 159 27.25 -6.19 11.91
N ALA A 160 25.96 -6.40 11.56
CA ALA A 160 25.54 -6.55 10.16
C ALA A 160 25.74 -5.27 9.30
N LEU A 161 25.51 -4.09 9.88
CA LEU A 161 25.74 -2.79 9.23
C LEU A 161 27.22 -2.49 9.02
N ALA A 162 28.08 -2.97 9.93
CA ALA A 162 29.53 -2.76 9.89
C ALA A 162 30.27 -3.69 8.91
N GLU A 163 29.55 -4.60 8.23
CA GLU A 163 30.12 -5.45 7.18
C GLU A 163 30.19 -4.71 5.85
N ASP A 164 31.28 -4.90 5.09
CA ASP A 164 31.48 -4.21 3.80
C ASP A 164 30.38 -4.58 2.77
N ARG A 165 29.78 -5.77 2.90
CA ARG A 165 28.63 -6.17 2.07
C ARG A 165 27.44 -5.23 2.22
N TRP A 166 27.28 -4.57 3.38
CA TRP A 166 26.20 -3.59 3.61
C TRP A 166 26.24 -2.44 2.61
N ILE A 167 27.44 -1.95 2.31
CA ILE A 167 27.63 -0.91 1.30
C ILE A 167 27.38 -1.51 -0.08
N GLN A 168 27.98 -2.68 -0.35
CA GLN A 168 27.93 -3.33 -1.66
C GLN A 168 26.52 -3.60 -2.17
N ALA A 169 25.58 -4.02 -1.32
CA ALA A 169 24.25 -4.43 -1.76
C ALA A 169 23.15 -4.04 -0.75
N PRO A 170 21.88 -3.91 -1.17
CA PRO A 170 20.77 -3.63 -0.27
C PRO A 170 20.73 -4.60 0.91
N TYR A 171 20.80 -4.09 2.14
CA TYR A 171 20.85 -4.89 3.37
C TYR A 171 21.98 -5.93 3.42
N GLY A 172 23.05 -5.76 2.64
CA GLY A 172 24.13 -6.76 2.55
C GLY A 172 23.74 -8.04 1.81
N ILE A 173 22.57 -8.08 1.18
CA ILE A 173 22.12 -9.21 0.38
C ILE A 173 22.49 -8.93 -1.07
N GLY A 174 23.58 -9.55 -1.53
CA GLY A 174 23.86 -9.63 -2.96
C GLY A 174 22.66 -10.29 -3.64
N THR A 175 22.08 -9.63 -4.64
CA THR A 175 21.01 -10.24 -5.43
C THR A 175 21.54 -11.57 -5.95
N ARG A 176 21.08 -12.69 -5.37
CA ARG A 176 20.99 -13.93 -6.13
C ARG A 176 20.16 -13.54 -7.35
N THR A 177 20.86 -13.61 -8.47
CA THR A 177 20.32 -13.65 -9.82
C THR A 177 19.59 -12.37 -10.29
N ASP A 178 20.29 -11.64 -11.17
CA ASP A 178 19.67 -11.04 -12.37
C ASP A 178 18.84 -12.10 -13.18
N ASP A 179 18.95 -13.40 -12.84
CA ASP A 179 18.16 -14.54 -13.35
C ASP A 179 16.97 -14.99 -12.45
N ASP A 180 16.64 -14.34 -11.32
CA ASP A 180 15.32 -14.55 -10.67
C ASP A 180 14.27 -13.67 -11.38
N GLU A 181 14.32 -13.70 -12.72
CA GLU A 181 13.12 -13.88 -13.51
C GLU A 181 12.37 -15.11 -12.96
N ILE A 182 11.56 -14.89 -11.91
CA ILE A 182 10.28 -15.58 -11.88
C ILE A 182 9.62 -15.17 -13.19
N VAL A 183 9.74 -16.07 -14.18
CA VAL A 183 9.27 -15.98 -15.55
C VAL A 183 8.09 -15.00 -15.68
N GLY A 184 8.36 -13.82 -16.26
CA GLY A 184 7.33 -12.90 -16.75
C GLY A 184 7.10 -11.56 -16.03
N ASN A 185 7.88 -11.15 -15.02
CA ASN A 185 7.42 -10.08 -14.10
C ASN A 185 8.39 -8.89 -13.86
N GLU A 186 8.97 -8.36 -14.92
CA GLU A 186 9.98 -7.30 -15.01
C GLU A 186 9.74 -5.91 -14.28
N SER A 187 8.94 -5.66 -13.23
CA SER A 187 8.55 -4.29 -12.67
C SER A 187 8.39 -3.07 -13.64
N SER A 188 7.21 -2.46 -13.85
CA SER A 188 7.02 -1.46 -14.94
C SER A 188 7.77 -0.12 -14.73
N PHE A 189 8.57 -0.01 -13.67
CA PHE A 189 9.33 1.16 -13.26
C PHE A 189 10.73 0.75 -12.79
N GLU A 190 11.73 1.60 -13.03
CA GLU A 190 13.13 1.33 -12.70
C GLU A 190 13.38 1.39 -11.18
N GLU A 191 13.41 0.23 -10.52
CA GLU A 191 13.91 0.09 -9.13
C GLU A 191 15.45 0.05 -9.04
N LYS A 192 16.16 0.08 -10.19
CA LYS A 192 17.62 -0.09 -10.31
C LYS A 192 18.47 0.89 -9.49
N GLY A 193 17.89 2.02 -9.11
CA GLY A 193 18.56 3.01 -8.28
C GLY A 193 18.75 2.52 -6.83
N VAL A 194 17.66 2.17 -6.16
CA VAL A 194 17.66 1.67 -4.77
C VAL A 194 18.39 0.33 -4.64
N HIS A 195 18.33 -0.50 -5.69
CA HIS A 195 19.03 -1.80 -5.75
C HIS A 195 20.46 -1.69 -6.27
N ALA A 196 21.08 -0.52 -6.16
CA ALA A 196 22.47 -0.34 -6.54
C ALA A 196 23.36 -1.40 -5.89
N VAL A 197 24.14 -2.07 -6.73
CA VAL A 197 25.24 -2.94 -6.30
C VAL A 197 26.55 -2.22 -6.60
N TYR A 198 27.38 -2.06 -5.58
CA TYR A 198 28.69 -1.44 -5.68
C TYR A 198 29.74 -2.54 -5.62
N ARG A 199 30.55 -2.64 -6.68
CA ARG A 199 31.64 -3.61 -6.73
C ARG A 199 32.85 -2.97 -6.06
N ASP A 200 33.53 -3.74 -5.22
CA ASP A 200 34.84 -3.35 -4.73
C ASP A 200 35.80 -3.34 -5.92
N ALA A 201 36.23 -2.15 -6.31
CA ALA A 201 36.98 -1.93 -7.55
C ALA A 201 38.46 -1.62 -7.28
N ARG A 202 38.84 -1.29 -6.03
CA ARG A 202 40.18 -0.80 -5.71
C ARG A 202 40.76 -1.39 -4.44
N ASP A 203 41.97 -1.93 -4.59
CA ASP A 203 42.81 -2.40 -3.48
C ASP A 203 43.14 -1.24 -2.52
N GLU A 204 42.68 -1.34 -1.27
CA GLU A 204 42.91 -0.34 -0.22
C GLU A 204 44.40 -0.03 -0.03
N SER A 205 45.30 -0.98 -0.33
CA SER A 205 46.75 -0.80 -0.17
C SER A 205 47.38 0.20 -1.15
N LYS A 206 46.66 0.60 -2.21
CA LYS A 206 47.13 1.55 -3.25
C LYS A 206 46.50 2.94 -3.16
N LEU A 207 45.79 3.23 -2.08
CA LEU A 207 45.11 4.51 -1.88
C LEU A 207 46.12 5.67 -1.70
N ASP A 208 46.02 6.69 -2.56
CA ASP A 208 46.76 7.94 -2.37
C ASP A 208 46.18 8.73 -1.18
N GLN A 209 46.87 8.66 -0.05
CA GLN A 209 46.46 9.34 1.18
C GLN A 209 46.37 10.86 1.03
N ARG A 210 47.17 11.48 0.14
CA ARG A 210 47.11 12.93 -0.10
C ARG A 210 45.82 13.30 -0.82
N LEU A 211 45.46 12.52 -1.85
CA LEU A 211 44.22 12.69 -2.58
C LEU A 211 43.02 12.51 -1.66
N LEU A 212 43.00 11.43 -0.85
CA LEU A 212 41.91 11.17 0.10
C LEU A 212 41.73 12.32 1.10
N LYS A 213 42.83 12.85 1.64
CA LYS A 213 42.78 13.98 2.55
C LYS A 213 42.22 15.24 1.88
N ALA A 214 42.67 15.54 0.65
CA ALA A 214 42.16 16.66 -0.13
C ALA A 214 40.65 16.51 -0.40
N THR A 215 40.20 15.33 -0.83
CA THR A 215 38.78 15.03 -1.03
C THR A 215 37.98 15.23 0.26
N ALA A 216 38.47 14.71 1.39
CA ALA A 216 37.79 14.88 2.68
C ALA A 216 37.65 16.36 3.08
N GLU A 217 38.70 17.16 2.89
CA GLU A 217 38.65 18.62 3.12
C GLU A 217 37.63 19.31 2.20
N ASP A 218 37.53 18.88 0.94
CA ASP A 218 36.51 19.39 0.00
C ASP A 218 35.08 19.00 0.40
N LEU A 219 34.86 17.78 0.90
CA LEU A 219 33.55 17.36 1.41
C LEU A 219 33.12 18.20 2.62
N VAL A 220 34.05 18.47 3.55
CA VAL A 220 33.81 19.36 4.70
C VAL A 220 33.46 20.77 4.21
N ARG A 221 34.25 21.33 3.28
CA ARG A 221 33.97 22.66 2.68
C ARG A 221 32.58 22.71 2.04
N ARG A 222 32.20 21.67 1.29
CA ARG A 222 30.89 21.56 0.65
C ARG A 222 29.76 21.51 1.69
N ARG A 223 29.92 20.74 2.76
CA ARG A 223 28.94 20.63 3.87
C ARG A 223 28.76 21.95 4.61
N VAL A 224 29.86 22.63 4.95
CA VAL A 224 29.82 23.95 5.64
C VAL A 224 29.13 24.98 4.76
N ARG A 225 29.49 25.06 3.47
CA ARG A 225 28.86 25.99 2.52
C ARG A 225 27.35 25.76 2.40
N ALA A 226 26.90 24.51 2.34
CA ALA A 226 25.47 24.19 2.30
C ALA A 226 24.75 24.70 3.56
N ARG A 227 25.32 24.47 4.74
CA ARG A 227 24.77 24.94 6.02
C ARG A 227 24.72 26.46 6.13
N GLU A 228 25.76 27.16 5.67
CA GLU A 228 25.79 28.63 5.60
C GLU A 228 24.69 29.20 4.69
N GLN A 229 24.31 28.46 3.66
CA GLN A 229 23.22 28.80 2.74
C GLN A 229 21.83 28.38 3.26
N GLY A 230 21.75 27.81 4.47
CA GLY A 230 20.50 27.28 5.03
C GLY A 230 19.97 26.04 4.31
N GLN A 231 20.82 25.34 3.56
CA GLN A 231 20.47 24.12 2.83
C GLN A 231 20.93 22.87 3.59
N ILE A 232 20.19 21.77 3.44
CA ILE A 232 20.60 20.45 3.94
C ILE A 232 21.70 19.91 3.03
N SER A 233 22.87 19.64 3.60
CA SER A 233 23.96 18.96 2.87
C SER A 233 23.52 17.54 2.48
N VAL A 234 23.98 17.05 1.32
CA VAL A 234 23.75 15.66 0.91
C VAL A 234 24.30 14.68 1.96
N PHE A 235 25.40 15.03 2.62
CA PHE A 235 26.02 14.22 3.68
C PHE A 235 25.25 14.27 5.02
N ASP A 236 24.33 15.23 5.16
CA ASP A 236 23.40 15.36 6.30
C ASP A 236 22.01 14.76 5.99
N THR A 237 21.79 14.34 4.75
CA THR A 237 20.47 13.86 4.31
C THR A 237 20.06 12.57 5.01
N TYR A 238 21.00 11.75 5.49
CA TYR A 238 20.68 10.55 6.29
C TYR A 238 19.93 10.88 7.59
N SER A 239 20.31 11.96 8.27
CA SER A 239 19.74 12.33 9.57
C SER A 239 18.62 13.37 9.49
N THR A 240 18.70 14.26 8.51
CA THR A 240 17.80 15.43 8.41
C THR A 240 16.94 15.43 7.15
N GLY A 241 17.25 14.55 6.19
CA GLY A 241 16.49 14.46 4.96
C GLY A 241 15.10 13.88 5.19
N MET A 242 14.17 14.22 4.32
CA MET A 242 12.81 13.70 4.35
C MET A 242 12.78 12.20 4.06
N SER A 243 12.07 11.44 4.89
CA SER A 243 11.82 10.01 4.70
C SER A 243 10.32 9.75 4.84
N LEU A 244 9.75 9.06 3.85
CA LEU A 244 8.34 8.70 3.89
C LEU A 244 8.04 7.75 5.05
N TRP A 245 9.01 6.93 5.45
CA TRP A 245 8.84 5.88 6.45
C TRP A 245 8.97 6.41 7.87
N GLU A 246 9.78 7.45 8.07
CA GLU A 246 10.02 8.08 9.38
C GLU A 246 9.00 9.19 9.69
N GLY A 247 8.29 9.67 8.66
CA GLY A 247 7.42 10.83 8.78
C GLY A 247 8.18 12.15 8.87
N SER A 248 7.45 13.23 9.18
CA SER A 248 8.04 14.56 9.41
C SER A 248 8.33 14.79 10.90
N ALA A 249 9.37 15.56 11.22
CA ALA A 249 9.62 16.05 12.58
C ALA A 249 8.44 16.90 13.15
N THR A 250 7.64 17.49 12.27
CA THR A 250 6.43 18.26 12.62
C THR A 250 5.17 17.40 12.77
N SER A 251 5.31 16.07 12.75
CA SER A 251 4.17 15.15 12.73
C SER A 251 3.40 15.09 14.06
N ASP A 252 2.08 15.01 13.93
CA ASP A 252 1.12 14.86 15.04
C ASP A 252 1.39 13.56 15.82
N VAL A 253 0.94 13.49 17.06
CA VAL A 253 1.11 12.33 17.96
C VAL A 253 0.57 11.05 17.32
N ALA A 254 -0.54 11.14 16.59
CA ALA A 254 -1.13 10.03 15.85
C ALA A 254 -0.17 9.46 14.79
N ASN A 255 0.48 10.34 14.02
CA ASN A 255 1.43 9.93 12.98
C ASN A 255 2.65 9.23 13.59
N ARG A 256 3.18 9.75 14.70
CA ARG A 256 4.29 9.09 15.41
C ARG A 256 3.93 7.71 15.92
N ALA A 257 2.70 7.52 16.40
CA ALA A 257 2.22 6.20 16.81
C ALA A 257 2.16 5.21 15.64
N VAL A 258 1.74 5.66 14.44
CA VAL A 258 1.73 4.83 13.22
C VAL A 258 3.15 4.50 12.79
N VAL A 259 4.06 5.48 12.75
CA VAL A 259 5.50 5.30 12.45
C VAL A 259 6.12 4.25 13.38
N GLY A 260 5.93 4.38 14.69
CA GLY A 260 6.47 3.43 15.67
C GLY A 260 5.96 2.00 15.47
N LYS A 261 4.67 1.82 15.11
CA LYS A 261 4.10 0.50 14.79
C LYS A 261 4.68 -0.08 13.50
N LEU A 262 4.78 0.73 12.43
CA LEU A 262 5.38 0.33 11.15
C LEU A 262 6.78 -0.24 11.38
N HIS A 263 7.63 0.51 12.08
CA HIS A 263 9.00 0.09 12.35
C HIS A 263 9.10 -1.12 13.29
N ARG A 264 8.17 -1.26 14.25
CA ARG A 264 8.09 -2.45 15.10
C ARG A 264 7.78 -3.69 14.26
N HIS A 265 6.75 -3.66 13.43
CA HIS A 265 6.41 -4.78 12.55
C HIS A 265 7.54 -5.11 11.58
N LEU A 266 8.24 -4.10 11.04
CA LEU A 266 9.42 -4.32 10.20
C LEU A 266 10.54 -5.03 10.97
N LEU A 267 10.81 -4.66 12.23
CA LEU A 267 11.80 -5.35 13.06
C LEU A 267 11.37 -6.78 13.38
N ASP A 268 10.09 -7.01 13.73
CA ASP A 268 9.56 -8.34 14.01
C ASP A 268 9.69 -9.28 12.79
N LEU A 269 9.48 -8.76 11.58
CA LEU A 269 9.71 -9.48 10.33
C LEU A 269 11.20 -9.73 10.03
N THR A 270 12.10 -8.90 10.58
CA THR A 270 13.54 -9.01 10.37
C THR A 270 14.19 -9.98 11.35
N GLY A 271 13.69 -10.10 12.58
CA GLY A 271 14.21 -11.04 13.58
C GLY A 271 15.65 -10.75 13.99
N ASP A 272 16.54 -11.74 13.82
CA ASP A 272 17.92 -11.75 14.35
C ASP A 272 18.96 -11.06 13.45
N TRP A 273 18.54 -10.33 12.42
CA TRP A 273 19.41 -9.68 11.42
C TRP A 273 20.37 -10.66 10.70
N GLY A 274 20.07 -11.96 10.73
CA GLY A 274 20.72 -12.97 9.90
C GLY A 274 20.47 -12.75 8.40
N GLU A 275 20.96 -13.67 7.57
CA GLU A 275 20.73 -13.60 6.12
C GLU A 275 19.24 -13.68 5.75
N GLU A 276 18.49 -14.59 6.37
CA GLU A 276 17.05 -14.74 6.15
C GLU A 276 16.25 -13.52 6.61
N GLY A 277 16.62 -12.95 7.76
CA GLY A 277 16.00 -11.75 8.31
C GLY A 277 16.19 -10.52 7.41
N ARG A 278 17.44 -10.29 6.98
CA ARG A 278 17.77 -9.20 6.05
C ARG A 278 17.11 -9.36 4.70
N LEU A 279 17.05 -10.58 4.17
CA LEU A 279 16.30 -10.87 2.94
C LEU A 279 14.81 -10.59 3.13
N SER A 280 14.23 -10.94 4.28
CA SER A 280 12.82 -10.67 4.57
C SER A 280 12.53 -9.17 4.56
N ARG A 281 13.36 -8.37 5.25
CA ARG A 281 13.25 -6.91 5.25
C ARG A 281 13.38 -6.31 3.85
N LEU A 282 14.35 -6.78 3.06
CA LEU A 282 14.54 -6.37 1.67
C LEU A 282 13.27 -6.60 0.83
N LEU A 283 12.72 -7.81 0.90
CA LEU A 283 11.53 -8.19 0.13
C LEU A 283 10.29 -7.40 0.55
N VAL A 284 10.11 -7.16 1.85
CA VAL A 284 8.99 -6.37 2.39
C VAL A 284 9.11 -4.91 1.96
N MET A 285 10.30 -4.31 2.05
CA MET A 285 10.52 -2.94 1.59
C MET A 285 10.37 -2.80 0.06
N GLN A 286 10.74 -3.83 -0.70
CA GLN A 286 10.42 -3.91 -2.14
C GLN A 286 8.91 -3.91 -2.39
N ALA A 287 8.16 -4.75 -1.67
CA ALA A 287 6.71 -4.80 -1.79
C ALA A 287 6.06 -3.45 -1.42
N MET A 288 6.47 -2.83 -0.31
CA MET A 288 6.00 -1.51 0.11
C MET A 288 6.29 -0.43 -0.94
N ARG A 289 7.49 -0.39 -1.53
CA ARG A 289 7.78 0.53 -2.64
C ARG A 289 6.86 0.30 -3.84
N ARG A 290 6.65 -0.97 -4.21
CA ARG A 290 5.75 -1.33 -5.32
C ARG A 290 4.33 -0.88 -5.05
N VAL A 291 3.85 -0.99 -3.80
CA VAL A 291 2.55 -0.46 -3.37
C VAL A 291 2.46 1.02 -3.67
N LEU A 292 3.44 1.80 -3.21
CA LEU A 292 3.38 3.26 -3.28
C LEU A 292 3.60 3.82 -4.68
N LEU A 293 4.45 3.18 -5.48
CA LEU A 293 4.76 3.62 -6.83
C LEU A 293 3.66 3.28 -7.86
N ARG A 294 2.62 2.54 -7.46
CA ARG A 294 1.46 2.28 -8.33
C ARG A 294 0.79 3.59 -8.71
N GLU A 295 0.34 3.65 -9.96
CA GLU A 295 -0.24 4.86 -10.56
C GLU A 295 -1.50 5.30 -9.82
N SER A 296 -2.39 4.36 -9.51
CA SER A 296 -3.60 4.64 -8.75
C SER A 296 -3.33 5.17 -7.35
N VAL A 297 -2.20 4.81 -6.73
CA VAL A 297 -1.83 5.32 -5.41
C VAL A 297 -1.22 6.72 -5.55
N LEU A 298 -0.23 6.89 -6.42
CA LEU A 298 0.42 8.20 -6.64
C LEU A 298 -0.59 9.27 -7.07
N VAL A 299 -1.44 8.98 -8.06
CA VAL A 299 -2.42 9.94 -8.56
C VAL A 299 -3.48 10.31 -7.51
N ARG A 300 -3.69 9.47 -6.48
CA ARG A 300 -4.56 9.79 -5.33
C ARG A 300 -3.87 10.59 -4.24
N LEU A 301 -2.57 10.39 -4.05
CA LEU A 301 -1.78 11.11 -3.04
C LEU A 301 -1.39 12.51 -3.52
N LEU A 302 -1.33 12.73 -4.83
CA LEU A 302 -0.84 13.96 -5.42
C LEU A 302 -1.98 14.97 -5.66
N PRO A 303 -1.82 16.24 -5.25
CA PRO A 303 -2.81 17.27 -5.53
C PRO A 303 -2.87 17.62 -7.03
N ALA A 304 -3.91 18.34 -7.42
CA ALA A 304 -4.05 18.83 -8.79
C ALA A 304 -2.95 19.85 -9.13
N ARG A 305 -2.49 19.84 -10.39
CA ARG A 305 -1.30 20.59 -10.85
C ARG A 305 -1.37 22.11 -10.65
N THR A 306 -2.54 22.66 -10.35
CA THR A 306 -2.74 24.08 -10.01
C THR A 306 -2.10 24.49 -8.69
N GLU A 307 -1.74 23.55 -7.82
CA GLU A 307 -1.32 23.86 -6.45
C GLU A 307 0.20 23.99 -6.25
N LEU A 308 1.08 23.62 -7.21
CA LEU A 308 2.48 23.35 -6.86
C LEU A 308 3.58 23.94 -7.74
N ASP A 309 4.49 24.68 -7.08
CA ASP A 309 5.91 24.78 -7.44
C ASP A 309 6.61 23.43 -7.17
N GLU A 310 7.52 23.03 -8.06
CA GLU A 310 8.21 21.72 -8.03
C GLU A 310 9.05 21.46 -6.77
N SER A 311 9.33 22.48 -5.95
CA SER A 311 10.15 22.40 -4.75
C SER A 311 9.45 21.78 -3.52
N GLY A 312 8.12 21.57 -3.54
CA GLY A 312 7.35 21.07 -2.40
C GLY A 312 6.89 19.61 -2.47
N TRP A 313 7.13 18.91 -3.59
CA TRP A 313 6.55 17.57 -3.83
C TRP A 313 6.90 16.53 -2.76
N GLY A 314 8.09 16.61 -2.17
CA GLY A 314 8.51 15.70 -1.11
C GLY A 314 7.66 15.85 0.16
N GLU A 315 7.48 17.09 0.63
CA GLU A 315 6.69 17.40 1.82
C GLU A 315 5.23 17.00 1.64
N LEU A 316 4.66 17.29 0.48
CA LEU A 316 3.26 16.99 0.19
C LEU A 316 2.99 15.50 0.07
N LEU A 317 3.92 14.75 -0.53
CA LEU A 317 3.81 13.29 -0.57
C LEU A 317 3.87 12.69 0.83
N MET A 318 4.73 13.21 1.71
CA MET A 318 4.75 12.79 3.11
C MET A 318 3.45 13.16 3.82
N GLU A 319 2.99 14.40 3.70
CA GLU A 319 1.74 14.84 4.33
C GLU A 319 0.56 13.98 3.85
N ALA A 320 0.42 13.80 2.53
CA ALA A 320 -0.64 13.01 1.93
C ALA A 320 -0.58 11.53 2.35
N PHE A 321 0.62 10.97 2.56
CA PHE A 321 0.77 9.57 2.96
C PHE A 321 0.23 9.30 4.37
N TYR A 322 0.39 10.25 5.29
CA TYR A 322 -0.12 10.16 6.67
C TYR A 322 -1.50 10.79 6.85
N ARG A 323 -2.01 11.54 5.87
CA ARG A 323 -3.34 12.14 5.92
C ARG A 323 -4.42 11.10 5.61
N PRO A 324 -5.53 11.06 6.37
CA PRO A 324 -6.67 10.21 6.04
C PRO A 324 -7.25 10.52 4.66
N PHE A 325 -7.67 9.49 3.92
CA PHE A 325 -8.35 9.68 2.64
C PHE A 325 -9.72 10.35 2.82
N PRO A 326 -10.23 11.09 1.81
CA PRO A 326 -11.56 11.71 1.88
C PRO A 326 -12.67 10.70 2.23
N GLY A 327 -13.46 11.01 3.25
CA GLY A 327 -14.56 10.15 3.72
C GLY A 327 -14.11 8.88 4.47
N GLN A 328 -12.83 8.79 4.84
CA GLN A 328 -12.25 7.66 5.56
C GLN A 328 -11.46 8.12 6.78
N ARG A 329 -11.21 7.19 7.70
CA ARG A 329 -10.40 7.47 8.90
C ARG A 329 -8.97 6.94 8.79
N GLU A 330 -8.71 6.06 7.81
CA GLU A 330 -7.38 5.50 7.55
C GLU A 330 -6.62 6.31 6.49
N SER A 331 -5.34 6.57 6.75
CA SER A 331 -4.35 7.08 5.80
C SER A 331 -3.72 5.96 4.97
N MET A 332 -2.85 6.30 4.02
CA MET A 332 -2.07 5.28 3.32
C MET A 332 -1.06 4.60 4.28
N ALA A 333 -0.49 5.34 5.22
CA ALA A 333 0.39 4.81 6.25
C ALA A 333 -0.30 3.76 7.12
N ASP A 334 -1.54 4.02 7.56
CA ASP A 334 -2.35 3.05 8.34
C ASP A 334 -2.59 1.76 7.55
N ARG A 335 -2.87 1.88 6.25
CA ARG A 335 -3.09 0.73 5.38
C ARG A 335 -1.82 -0.12 5.19
N VAL A 336 -0.65 0.52 5.13
CA VAL A 336 0.64 -0.18 5.08
C VAL A 336 0.94 -0.82 6.44
N GLU A 337 0.60 -0.18 7.54
CA GLU A 337 0.77 -0.72 8.90
C GLU A 337 -0.03 -2.02 9.10
N VAL A 338 -1.31 -2.02 8.72
CA VAL A 338 -2.15 -3.23 8.74
C VAL A 338 -1.57 -4.32 7.84
N PHE A 339 -1.02 -3.97 6.68
CA PHE A 339 -0.37 -4.96 5.82
C PHE A 339 0.87 -5.60 6.48
N LEU A 340 1.67 -4.82 7.20
CA LEU A 340 2.81 -5.35 7.93
C LEU A 340 2.37 -6.21 9.13
N GLU A 341 1.32 -5.79 9.85
CA GLU A 341 0.69 -6.59 10.91
C GLU A 341 0.23 -7.96 10.37
N ASP A 342 -0.35 -7.99 9.18
CA ASP A 342 -0.78 -9.22 8.50
C ASP A 342 0.38 -10.12 8.15
N LEU A 343 1.48 -9.55 7.65
CA LEU A 343 2.70 -10.31 7.33
C LEU A 343 3.32 -10.92 8.59
N VAL A 344 3.38 -10.17 9.69
CA VAL A 344 3.89 -10.66 11.00
C VAL A 344 3.02 -11.82 11.49
N SER A 345 1.69 -11.64 11.42
CA SER A 345 0.72 -12.62 11.92
C SER A 345 0.60 -13.86 11.04
N ALA A 346 0.91 -13.75 9.74
CA ALA A 346 0.85 -14.87 8.81
C ALA A 346 1.94 -15.91 9.11
N SER A 347 1.61 -17.18 8.94
CA SER A 347 2.53 -18.30 9.17
C SER A 347 3.51 -18.53 8.01
N GLY A 348 4.66 -19.12 8.34
CA GLY A 348 5.71 -19.51 7.40
C GLY A 348 6.65 -18.37 6.99
N SER A 349 7.55 -18.62 6.03
CA SER A 349 8.56 -17.66 5.59
C SER A 349 8.16 -16.92 4.32
N VAL A 350 8.60 -15.66 4.17
CA VAL A 350 8.44 -14.89 2.91
C VAL A 350 9.18 -15.51 1.72
N GLN A 351 10.04 -16.50 1.96
CA GLN A 351 10.87 -17.16 0.94
C GLN A 351 10.26 -18.50 0.51
N GLU A 352 9.45 -19.11 1.36
CA GLU A 352 8.93 -20.46 1.13
C GLU A 352 7.59 -20.39 0.39
N SER A 353 7.62 -20.83 -0.86
CA SER A 353 6.43 -20.93 -1.71
C SER A 353 5.39 -21.85 -1.06
N GLY A 354 4.14 -21.36 -0.97
CA GLY A 354 3.03 -22.10 -0.37
C GLY A 354 2.71 -21.71 1.08
N THR A 355 3.53 -20.86 1.71
CA THR A 355 3.20 -20.29 3.02
C THR A 355 2.23 -19.11 2.91
N ALA A 356 1.48 -18.84 3.98
CA ALA A 356 0.54 -17.72 4.02
C ALA A 356 1.27 -16.37 3.87
N ARG A 357 2.43 -16.25 4.52
CA ARG A 357 3.26 -15.04 4.44
C ARG A 357 3.82 -14.81 3.03
N PHE A 358 4.30 -15.86 2.36
CA PHE A 358 4.70 -15.77 0.95
C PHE A 358 3.54 -15.35 0.06
N ALA A 359 2.34 -15.91 0.25
CA ALA A 359 1.18 -15.58 -0.59
C ALA A 359 0.77 -14.10 -0.49
N LEU A 360 0.80 -13.52 0.72
CA LEU A 360 0.54 -12.08 0.93
C LEU A 360 1.59 -11.22 0.23
N LEU A 361 2.87 -11.59 0.36
CA LEU A 361 3.96 -10.86 -0.29
C LEU A 361 3.93 -11.01 -1.81
N ASP A 362 3.70 -12.21 -2.33
CA ASP A 362 3.62 -12.51 -3.76
C ASP A 362 2.45 -11.78 -4.41
N ALA A 363 1.32 -11.62 -3.71
CA ALA A 363 0.20 -10.81 -4.18
C ALA A 363 0.63 -9.37 -4.51
N SER A 364 1.66 -8.83 -3.83
CA SER A 364 2.18 -7.50 -4.14
C SER A 364 2.91 -7.41 -5.49
N ARG A 365 3.40 -8.54 -5.98
CA ARG A 365 4.21 -8.67 -7.21
C ARG A 365 3.35 -8.77 -8.47
N LEU A 366 2.03 -8.92 -8.34
CA LEU A 366 1.16 -9.14 -9.49
C LEU A 366 1.07 -7.87 -10.36
N ARG A 367 1.63 -7.95 -11.58
CA ARG A 367 1.55 -6.92 -12.63
C ARG A 367 0.25 -7.01 -13.44
N ASP A 368 -0.23 -8.23 -13.71
CA ASP A 368 -1.37 -8.46 -14.62
C ASP A 368 -2.74 -8.39 -13.94
N GLN A 369 -2.78 -8.07 -12.63
CA GLN A 369 -4.06 -7.81 -11.99
C GLN A 369 -4.56 -6.42 -12.38
N GLY A 370 -5.66 -6.39 -13.13
CA GLY A 370 -6.45 -5.18 -13.30
C GLY A 370 -7.02 -4.69 -11.96
N PHE A 371 -7.53 -3.47 -11.94
CA PHE A 371 -8.22 -2.90 -10.78
C PHE A 371 -9.41 -3.76 -10.35
N VAL A 372 -10.06 -4.38 -11.34
CA VAL A 372 -11.16 -5.32 -11.15
C VAL A 372 -10.70 -6.75 -11.41
N ALA A 373 -10.81 -7.61 -10.40
CA ALA A 373 -10.65 -9.05 -10.56
C ALA A 373 -12.02 -9.74 -10.61
N LEU A 374 -12.15 -10.75 -11.48
CA LEU A 374 -13.28 -11.66 -11.50
C LEU A 374 -12.83 -13.05 -11.06
N VAL A 375 -13.51 -13.60 -10.06
CA VAL A 375 -13.32 -14.98 -9.60
C VAL A 375 -14.58 -15.78 -9.89
N ASP A 376 -14.45 -16.79 -10.75
CA ASP A 376 -15.52 -17.70 -11.12
C ASP A 376 -15.15 -19.19 -10.94
N GLY A 377 -16.10 -20.07 -11.29
CA GLY A 377 -15.95 -21.53 -11.22
C GLY A 377 -14.73 -22.06 -11.97
N SER A 378 -14.36 -21.42 -13.08
CA SER A 378 -13.28 -21.84 -13.97
C SER A 378 -11.89 -21.38 -13.53
N THR A 379 -11.82 -20.43 -12.60
CA THR A 379 -10.55 -19.88 -12.12
C THR A 379 -9.75 -20.95 -11.34
N LYS A 380 -8.45 -21.08 -11.61
CA LYS A 380 -7.57 -22.04 -10.92
C LYS A 380 -7.45 -21.72 -9.43
N LYS A 381 -7.33 -22.73 -8.57
CA LYS A 381 -7.25 -22.57 -7.11
C LYS A 381 -6.15 -21.59 -6.67
N GLU A 382 -4.93 -21.79 -7.17
CA GLU A 382 -3.78 -20.91 -6.87
C GLU A 382 -4.01 -19.44 -7.28
N THR A 383 -4.73 -19.21 -8.38
CA THR A 383 -5.08 -17.86 -8.83
C THR A 383 -6.13 -17.24 -7.92
N LYS A 384 -7.12 -18.03 -7.46
CA LYS A 384 -8.14 -17.57 -6.49
C LYS A 384 -7.50 -17.14 -5.18
N GLU A 385 -6.64 -17.99 -4.61
CA GLU A 385 -5.94 -17.72 -3.35
C GLU A 385 -5.10 -16.44 -3.46
N ARG A 386 -4.37 -16.27 -4.57
CA ARG A 386 -3.60 -15.04 -4.82
C ARG A 386 -4.48 -13.79 -4.97
N VAL A 387 -5.62 -13.88 -5.66
CA VAL A 387 -6.56 -12.76 -5.82
C VAL A 387 -7.19 -12.37 -4.48
N PHE A 388 -7.60 -13.34 -3.66
CA PHE A 388 -8.17 -13.08 -2.34
C PHE A 388 -7.13 -12.54 -1.36
N ALA A 389 -5.91 -13.09 -1.36
CA ALA A 389 -4.79 -12.54 -0.60
C ALA A 389 -4.53 -11.08 -1.00
N GLY A 390 -4.40 -10.78 -2.29
CA GLY A 390 -4.24 -9.42 -2.79
C GLY A 390 -5.38 -8.48 -2.40
N PHE A 391 -6.63 -8.94 -2.45
CA PHE A 391 -7.78 -8.14 -2.02
C PHE A 391 -7.73 -7.78 -0.52
N ASN A 392 -7.16 -8.63 0.33
CA ASN A 392 -6.91 -8.36 1.75
C ASN A 392 -5.67 -7.52 2.06
N THR A 393 -4.90 -7.10 1.06
CA THR A 393 -3.82 -6.13 1.23
C THR A 393 -4.28 -4.75 0.76
N PRO A 394 -3.54 -3.65 1.01
CA PRO A 394 -3.84 -2.35 0.40
C PRO A 394 -3.68 -2.29 -1.12
N LEU A 395 -3.36 -3.42 -1.77
CA LEU A 395 -3.02 -3.51 -3.19
C LEU A 395 -4.21 -3.89 -4.07
N LEU A 396 -3.89 -4.42 -5.25
CA LEU A 396 -4.86 -4.95 -6.19
C LEU A 396 -5.30 -6.38 -5.80
N PRO A 397 -6.50 -6.78 -6.25
CA PRO A 397 -7.51 -5.91 -6.86
C PRO A 397 -8.14 -4.97 -5.83
N GLU A 398 -8.62 -3.82 -6.31
CA GLU A 398 -9.42 -2.89 -5.49
C GLU A 398 -10.91 -3.24 -5.56
N ILE A 399 -11.33 -3.85 -6.67
CA ILE A 399 -12.70 -4.34 -6.85
C ILE A 399 -12.64 -5.82 -7.15
N LEU A 400 -13.38 -6.60 -6.36
CA LEU A 400 -13.44 -8.04 -6.49
C LEU A 400 -14.87 -8.44 -6.85
N VAL A 401 -15.05 -9.02 -8.03
CA VAL A 401 -16.31 -9.60 -8.47
C VAL A 401 -16.25 -11.11 -8.27
N CYS A 402 -17.11 -11.65 -7.42
CA CYS A 402 -17.19 -13.07 -7.12
C CYS A 402 -18.51 -13.67 -7.56
N THR A 403 -18.44 -14.84 -8.20
CA THR A 403 -19.62 -15.68 -8.41
C THR A 403 -19.85 -16.61 -7.20
N SER A 404 -20.54 -17.74 -7.37
CA SER A 404 -20.78 -18.74 -6.32
C SER A 404 -19.52 -19.26 -5.62
N VAL A 405 -18.34 -19.10 -6.24
CA VAL A 405 -17.06 -19.56 -5.69
C VAL A 405 -16.59 -18.75 -4.48
N GLY A 406 -17.04 -17.50 -4.33
CA GLY A 406 -16.67 -16.66 -3.18
C GLY A 406 -17.46 -16.95 -1.89
N GLN A 407 -18.31 -17.98 -1.88
CA GLN A 407 -19.25 -18.23 -0.78
C GLN A 407 -18.66 -19.04 0.38
N GLU A 408 -17.57 -19.78 0.17
CA GLU A 408 -17.01 -20.72 1.17
C GLU A 408 -15.54 -20.41 1.50
N GLY A 409 -15.21 -20.43 2.80
CA GLY A 409 -13.83 -20.57 3.29
C GLY A 409 -12.86 -19.39 3.14
N ILE A 410 -13.31 -18.19 2.78
CA ILE A 410 -12.43 -17.03 2.58
C ILE A 410 -12.82 -15.82 3.43
N ASP A 411 -11.80 -15.04 3.80
CA ASP A 411 -11.92 -13.83 4.60
C ASP A 411 -11.58 -12.66 3.69
N LEU A 412 -12.41 -11.61 3.63
CA LEU A 412 -12.20 -10.46 2.74
C LEU A 412 -12.37 -9.12 3.49
N HIS A 413 -12.14 -9.16 4.80
CA HIS A 413 -12.52 -8.10 5.76
C HIS A 413 -11.45 -7.03 5.99
N ARG A 414 -10.18 -7.30 5.63
CA ARG A 414 -9.05 -6.46 6.06
C ARG A 414 -9.13 -5.02 5.56
N HIS A 415 -9.43 -4.79 4.28
CA HIS A 415 -9.51 -3.43 3.71
C HIS A 415 -10.83 -3.11 3.00
N CYS A 416 -11.82 -4.01 3.04
CA CYS A 416 -13.11 -3.82 2.40
C CYS A 416 -14.16 -3.33 3.40
N ARG A 417 -14.98 -2.36 2.99
CA ARG A 417 -16.19 -1.93 3.72
C ARG A 417 -17.42 -1.76 2.83
N ASN A 418 -17.31 -2.02 1.52
CA ASN A 418 -18.40 -1.93 0.57
C ASN A 418 -18.70 -3.30 -0.01
N VAL A 419 -19.90 -3.80 0.19
CA VAL A 419 -20.37 -5.09 -0.31
C VAL A 419 -21.60 -4.87 -1.17
N ILE A 420 -21.58 -5.33 -2.42
CA ILE A 420 -22.71 -5.21 -3.34
C ILE A 420 -23.21 -6.62 -3.68
N HIS A 421 -24.43 -6.94 -3.28
CA HIS A 421 -25.13 -8.16 -3.71
C HIS A 421 -25.85 -7.88 -5.01
N TYR A 422 -25.12 -7.92 -6.12
CA TYR A 422 -25.66 -7.60 -7.45
C TYR A 422 -26.84 -8.51 -7.82
N ASP A 423 -26.69 -9.81 -7.55
CA ASP A 423 -27.80 -10.77 -7.65
C ASP A 423 -28.23 -11.15 -6.22
N LEU A 424 -29.46 -10.77 -5.85
CA LEU A 424 -30.01 -11.05 -4.54
C LEU A 424 -30.33 -12.56 -4.40
N ALA A 425 -29.86 -13.16 -3.31
CA ALA A 425 -30.15 -14.56 -3.00
C ALA A 425 -31.55 -14.68 -2.35
N TRP A 426 -32.30 -15.73 -2.69
CA TRP A 426 -33.63 -15.99 -2.11
C TRP A 426 -33.61 -16.33 -0.60
N ASN A 427 -32.43 -16.68 -0.07
CA ASN A 427 -32.24 -17.11 1.30
C ASN A 427 -31.42 -16.03 2.04
N PRO A 428 -32.00 -15.36 3.07
CA PRO A 428 -31.29 -14.33 3.81
C PRO A 428 -30.02 -14.85 4.49
N ALA A 429 -29.99 -16.12 4.91
CA ALA A 429 -28.80 -16.72 5.51
C ALA A 429 -27.59 -16.74 4.54
N VAL A 430 -27.83 -16.80 3.22
CA VAL A 430 -26.75 -16.74 2.22
C VAL A 430 -26.17 -15.33 2.11
N ILE A 431 -27.01 -14.31 2.22
CA ILE A 431 -26.58 -12.90 2.24
C ILE A 431 -25.77 -12.65 3.50
N GLU A 432 -26.28 -13.10 4.65
CA GLU A 432 -25.60 -12.96 5.94
C GLU A 432 -24.23 -13.65 5.94
N GLN A 433 -24.13 -14.89 5.45
CA GLN A 433 -22.84 -15.59 5.34
C GLN A 433 -21.84 -14.87 4.41
N ARG A 434 -22.33 -14.25 3.33
CA ARG A 434 -21.50 -13.48 2.40
C ARG A 434 -21.03 -12.17 3.03
N THR A 435 -21.93 -11.44 3.69
CA THR A 435 -21.63 -10.21 4.43
C THR A 435 -20.65 -10.50 5.57
N GLY A 436 -20.84 -11.61 6.30
CA GLY A 436 -19.94 -12.09 7.34
C GLY A 436 -18.54 -12.51 6.85
N ARG A 437 -18.24 -12.46 5.55
CA ARG A 437 -16.85 -12.54 5.04
C ARG A 437 -16.09 -11.22 5.22
N VAL A 438 -16.82 -10.12 5.35
CA VAL A 438 -16.31 -8.76 5.52
C VAL A 438 -16.61 -8.23 6.92
N ASP A 439 -17.77 -8.54 7.49
CA ASP A 439 -18.07 -8.20 8.88
C ASP A 439 -17.40 -9.17 9.85
N ARG A 440 -16.19 -8.82 10.30
CA ARG A 440 -15.38 -9.63 11.23
C ARG A 440 -14.61 -8.76 12.21
N ILE A 441 -14.18 -9.37 13.31
CA ILE A 441 -13.19 -8.76 14.22
C ILE A 441 -11.91 -8.47 13.42
N GLY A 442 -11.36 -7.27 13.58
CA GLY A 442 -10.18 -6.83 12.84
C GLY A 442 -10.47 -6.36 11.41
N SER A 443 -11.74 -6.26 11.00
CA SER A 443 -12.14 -5.64 9.73
C SER A 443 -11.82 -4.16 9.68
N LYS A 444 -11.85 -3.59 8.47
CA LYS A 444 -11.71 -2.14 8.29
C LYS A 444 -12.68 -1.35 9.14
N THR A 445 -13.97 -1.69 9.11
CA THR A 445 -15.01 -0.98 9.87
C THR A 445 -14.83 -1.16 11.38
N PHE A 446 -14.32 -2.31 11.84
CA PHE A 446 -13.97 -2.52 13.26
C PHE A 446 -12.83 -1.59 13.70
N ARG A 447 -11.77 -1.46 12.88
CA ARG A 447 -10.64 -0.56 13.18
C ARG A 447 -11.06 0.90 13.14
N GLU A 448 -11.82 1.32 12.12
CA GLU A 448 -12.32 2.69 12.00
C GLU A 448 -13.21 3.07 13.20
N ARG A 449 -14.10 2.17 13.67
CA ARG A 449 -14.90 2.37 14.90
C ARG A 449 -14.03 2.49 16.15
N ARG A 450 -13.00 1.66 16.29
CA ARG A 450 -12.10 1.72 17.46
C ARG A 450 -11.37 3.05 17.56
N VAL A 451 -10.95 3.62 16.43
CA VAL A 451 -10.33 4.96 16.38
C VAL A 451 -11.36 6.06 16.67
N ALA A 452 -12.59 5.88 16.21
CA ALA A 452 -13.66 6.84 16.33
C ALA A 452 -14.26 6.99 17.75
N GLY A 453 -14.11 5.96 18.59
CA GLY A 453 -14.74 5.91 19.91
C GLY A 453 -16.26 5.76 19.83
N GLU A 454 -16.97 6.09 20.91
CA GLU A 454 -18.43 5.92 21.02
C GLU A 454 -19.25 6.87 20.13
N SER A 455 -18.64 7.91 19.56
CA SER A 455 -19.34 8.99 18.85
C SER A 455 -19.17 8.97 17.33
N GLY A 456 -18.39 8.02 16.78
CA GLY A 456 -18.14 8.00 15.35
C GLY A 456 -18.62 6.72 14.70
N ASP A 457 -19.69 6.90 13.94
CA ASP A 457 -20.30 5.88 13.13
C ASP A 457 -19.41 5.51 11.94
N SER A 458 -19.07 4.23 11.85
CA SER A 458 -18.40 3.62 10.70
C SER A 458 -19.08 2.30 10.41
N PHE A 459 -19.76 2.23 9.27
CA PHE A 459 -20.62 1.12 8.90
C PHE A 459 -20.02 0.26 7.79
N LEU A 460 -20.51 -0.97 7.71
CA LEU A 460 -20.35 -1.80 6.53
C LEU A 460 -21.45 -1.43 5.54
N GLU A 461 -21.07 -0.90 4.39
CA GLU A 461 -22.00 -0.49 3.34
C GLU A 461 -22.44 -1.71 2.54
N ILE A 462 -23.74 -2.03 2.58
CA ILE A 462 -24.32 -3.17 1.87
C ILE A 462 -25.30 -2.66 0.81
N GLY A 463 -24.90 -2.77 -0.46
CA GLY A 463 -25.73 -2.43 -1.61
C GLY A 463 -26.51 -3.64 -2.12
N VAL A 464 -27.82 -3.51 -2.27
CA VAL A 464 -28.69 -4.52 -2.89
C VAL A 464 -29.46 -3.87 -4.04
N PRO A 465 -28.89 -3.80 -5.25
CA PRO A 465 -29.60 -3.26 -6.40
C PRO A 465 -30.76 -4.17 -6.81
N PHE A 466 -31.92 -3.58 -7.07
CA PHE A 466 -33.08 -4.26 -7.67
C PHE A 466 -33.73 -3.36 -8.72
N LEU A 467 -34.52 -3.96 -9.61
CA LEU A 467 -35.33 -3.23 -10.58
C LEU A 467 -36.74 -2.99 -10.02
N ALA A 468 -37.11 -1.72 -9.81
CA ALA A 468 -38.43 -1.33 -9.33
C ALA A 468 -39.54 -1.75 -10.33
N GLY A 469 -40.70 -2.14 -9.81
CA GLY A 469 -41.83 -2.64 -10.57
C GLY A 469 -41.63 -4.04 -11.16
N THR A 470 -40.56 -4.74 -10.80
CA THR A 470 -40.25 -6.08 -11.33
C THR A 470 -40.27 -7.15 -10.24
N TYR A 471 -40.01 -8.39 -10.65
CA TYR A 471 -39.86 -9.51 -9.74
C TYR A 471 -38.77 -9.27 -8.68
N ASP A 472 -37.71 -8.52 -9.01
CA ASP A 472 -36.58 -8.29 -8.11
C ASP A 472 -37.00 -7.51 -6.86
N GLU A 473 -37.89 -6.52 -7.00
CA GLU A 473 -38.43 -5.75 -5.88
C GLU A 473 -39.24 -6.65 -4.93
N ARG A 474 -40.09 -7.51 -5.52
CA ARG A 474 -40.90 -8.45 -4.75
C ARG A 474 -40.04 -9.49 -4.03
N MET A 475 -38.97 -9.95 -4.68
CA MET A 475 -37.99 -10.84 -4.09
C MET A 475 -37.22 -10.16 -2.95
N PHE A 476 -36.83 -8.89 -3.13
CA PHE A 476 -36.20 -8.09 -2.08
C PHE A 476 -37.09 -7.94 -0.85
N ALA A 477 -38.36 -7.57 -1.05
CA ALA A 477 -39.33 -7.45 0.04
C ALA A 477 -39.49 -8.77 0.83
N GLU A 478 -39.60 -9.89 0.11
CA GLU A 478 -39.73 -11.22 0.72
C GLU A 478 -38.46 -11.64 1.49
N VAL A 479 -37.28 -11.43 0.91
CA VAL A 479 -36.01 -11.75 1.56
C VAL A 479 -35.81 -10.90 2.81
N ARG A 480 -36.14 -9.61 2.75
CA ARG A 480 -36.09 -8.69 3.89
C ARG A 480 -37.02 -9.16 5.02
N LEU A 481 -38.27 -9.50 4.69
CA LEU A 481 -39.24 -10.01 5.66
C LEU A 481 -38.74 -11.31 6.33
N ARG A 482 -38.15 -12.22 5.55
CA ARG A 482 -37.55 -13.46 6.08
C ARG A 482 -36.34 -13.19 6.97
N ALA A 483 -35.48 -12.24 6.60
CA ALA A 483 -34.33 -11.84 7.41
C ALA A 483 -34.80 -11.31 8.77
N GLN A 484 -35.77 -10.41 8.78
CA GLN A 484 -36.37 -9.86 10.01
C GLN A 484 -37.00 -10.96 10.86
N THR A 485 -37.78 -11.86 10.24
CA THR A 485 -38.40 -12.98 10.97
C THR A 485 -37.35 -13.89 11.59
N PHE A 486 -36.28 -14.19 10.85
CA PHE A 486 -35.17 -15.01 11.32
C PHE A 486 -34.47 -14.36 12.52
N GLU A 487 -34.15 -13.07 12.43
CA GLU A 487 -33.50 -12.31 13.50
C GLU A 487 -34.31 -12.35 14.79
N VAL A 488 -35.62 -12.07 14.71
CA VAL A 488 -36.56 -12.14 15.83
C VAL A 488 -36.59 -13.55 16.45
N LEU A 489 -36.65 -14.59 15.61
CA LEU A 489 -36.65 -15.98 16.08
C LEU A 489 -35.32 -16.37 16.76
N THR A 490 -34.21 -15.78 16.34
CA THR A 490 -32.89 -16.00 16.95
C THR A 490 -32.61 -15.15 18.19
N GLY A 491 -33.58 -14.34 18.64
CA GLY A 491 -33.47 -13.51 19.84
C GLY A 491 -32.82 -12.14 19.60
N GLY A 492 -32.81 -11.65 18.36
CA GLY A 492 -32.44 -10.28 18.02
C GLY A 492 -33.48 -9.26 18.52
N ASP A 493 -33.03 -8.02 18.68
CA ASP A 493 -33.84 -6.95 19.30
C ASP A 493 -34.87 -6.40 18.29
N MET A 494 -36.14 -6.25 18.69
CA MET A 494 -37.23 -5.72 17.84
C MET A 494 -37.10 -4.20 17.55
N THR A 495 -36.05 -3.54 18.05
CA THR A 495 -35.84 -2.08 18.07
C THR A 495 -35.10 -1.55 16.83
N PHE A 496 -34.97 -2.35 15.78
CA PHE A 496 -34.26 -1.99 14.55
C PHE A 496 -34.99 -0.99 13.63
N SER A 497 -35.94 -0.21 14.14
CA SER A 497 -36.53 0.93 13.42
C SER A 497 -35.61 2.15 13.35
N LYS A 498 -34.37 2.07 13.86
CA LYS A 498 -33.39 3.18 13.87
C LYS A 498 -32.08 2.90 13.15
N LEU A 499 -31.93 1.74 12.50
CA LEU A 499 -30.89 1.52 11.48
C LEU A 499 -31.44 1.84 10.09
N GLU A 500 -32.21 2.92 10.04
CA GLU A 500 -32.44 3.68 8.82
C GLU A 500 -31.06 4.17 8.35
N GLY A 501 -30.45 3.37 7.46
CA GLY A 501 -29.72 3.96 6.35
C GLY A 501 -30.62 4.99 5.67
N SER A 502 -30.03 5.93 4.94
CA SER A 502 -30.69 7.06 4.28
C SER A 502 -31.76 6.65 3.25
N ASP A 503 -32.86 6.05 3.70
CA ASP A 503 -34.11 5.84 2.99
C ASP A 503 -35.01 7.08 3.12
N GLU A 504 -34.65 8.06 3.96
CA GLU A 504 -35.26 9.40 3.94
C GLU A 504 -34.74 10.26 2.78
N ILE A 505 -34.95 9.79 1.55
CA ILE A 505 -35.49 10.72 0.57
C ILE A 505 -36.97 10.86 0.96
N GLN A 506 -37.25 11.76 1.91
CA GLN A 506 -38.58 12.29 2.24
C GLN A 506 -39.13 13.04 1.02
N GLN A 507 -39.40 12.32 -0.07
CA GLN A 507 -40.08 12.82 -1.26
C GLN A 507 -40.58 11.69 -2.19
N ALA A 508 -40.78 10.48 -1.67
CA ALA A 508 -41.33 9.37 -2.45
C ALA A 508 -42.81 9.05 -2.16
N GLU A 509 -43.50 9.85 -1.33
CA GLU A 509 -44.92 9.60 -1.03
C GLU A 509 -45.91 10.65 -1.56
N ASP A 510 -45.49 11.80 -2.11
CA ASP A 510 -46.48 12.76 -2.65
C ASP A 510 -45.94 13.75 -3.72
N THR A 511 -44.91 13.36 -4.48
CA THR A 511 -44.58 14.06 -5.73
C THR A 511 -44.92 13.12 -6.87
N GLU A 512 -45.77 13.55 -7.82
CA GLU A 512 -45.90 12.88 -9.12
C GLU A 512 -44.49 12.60 -9.61
N LEU A 513 -44.07 11.33 -9.48
CA LEU A 513 -42.73 10.92 -9.84
C LEU A 513 -42.58 11.26 -11.31
N GLY A 514 -41.72 12.24 -11.61
CA GLY A 514 -41.18 12.48 -12.93
C GLY A 514 -40.32 11.28 -13.35
N LEU A 515 -40.94 10.10 -13.42
CA LEU A 515 -40.42 8.89 -14.04
C LEU A 515 -40.29 9.22 -15.52
N SER A 516 -39.13 9.74 -15.91
CA SER A 516 -38.65 9.45 -17.25
C SER A 516 -38.33 7.96 -17.26
N PHE A 517 -39.34 7.14 -17.58
CA PHE A 517 -39.11 5.79 -18.06
C PHE A 517 -38.06 5.91 -19.16
N ILE A 518 -36.87 5.36 -18.93
CA ILE A 518 -35.93 5.16 -20.02
C ILE A 518 -36.47 3.94 -20.76
N PRO A 519 -37.09 4.10 -21.94
CA PRO A 519 -37.57 2.94 -22.67
C PRO A 519 -36.38 2.04 -22.98
N LEU A 520 -36.48 0.76 -22.62
CA LEU A 520 -35.51 -0.23 -23.07
C LEU A 520 -35.48 -0.18 -24.60
N PRO A 521 -34.30 -0.18 -25.24
CA PRO A 521 -34.21 -0.23 -26.70
C PRO A 521 -35.04 -1.40 -27.24
N GLU A 522 -35.82 -1.17 -28.30
CA GLU A 522 -36.78 -2.18 -28.80
C GLU A 522 -36.11 -3.52 -29.14
N GLY A 523 -34.84 -3.50 -29.57
CA GLY A 523 -34.05 -4.70 -29.79
C GLY A 523 -33.82 -5.53 -28.51
N MET A 524 -33.58 -4.88 -27.37
CA MET A 524 -33.37 -5.53 -26.07
C MET A 524 -34.68 -6.13 -25.53
N VAL A 525 -35.81 -5.47 -25.78
CA VAL A 525 -37.15 -6.00 -25.42
C VAL A 525 -37.49 -7.22 -26.27
N GLY A 526 -37.07 -7.25 -27.55
CA GLY A 526 -37.18 -8.42 -28.42
C GLY A 526 -36.41 -9.64 -27.89
N ASP A 527 -35.16 -9.43 -27.45
CA ASP A 527 -34.30 -10.50 -26.93
C ASP A 527 -34.74 -11.04 -25.55
N LEU A 528 -35.41 -10.20 -24.75
CA LEU A 528 -35.94 -10.57 -23.43
C LEU A 528 -37.31 -11.28 -23.49
N ARG A 529 -37.96 -11.31 -24.66
CA ARG A 529 -39.23 -12.03 -24.84
C ARG A 529 -38.98 -13.52 -24.98
N VAL A 530 -39.17 -14.25 -23.88
CA VAL A 530 -39.27 -15.71 -23.92
C VAL A 530 -40.59 -16.09 -24.59
N ASN A 531 -40.52 -16.71 -25.76
CA ASN A 531 -41.70 -17.28 -26.41
C ASN A 531 -42.13 -18.56 -25.67
N LEU A 532 -43.12 -18.44 -24.79
CA LEU A 532 -43.69 -19.56 -24.03
C LEU A 532 -44.63 -20.45 -24.86
N SER A 533 -44.79 -20.22 -26.17
CA SER A 533 -45.80 -20.89 -26.99
C SER A 533 -45.44 -22.29 -27.52
N VAL A 534 -44.51 -23.02 -26.90
CA VAL A 534 -44.22 -24.41 -27.30
C VAL A 534 -44.64 -25.38 -26.18
N TRP A 535 -45.94 -25.54 -26.08
CA TRP A 535 -46.55 -26.83 -25.76
C TRP A 535 -47.88 -26.92 -26.50
N ARG A 536 -47.88 -27.58 -27.65
CA ARG A 536 -49.08 -28.10 -28.30
C ARG A 536 -48.96 -29.61 -28.24
N ASP A 537 -49.87 -30.25 -27.51
CA ASP A 537 -50.08 -31.69 -27.59
C ASP A 537 -50.50 -32.04 -29.01
N THR A 538 -49.60 -32.71 -29.74
CA THR A 538 -49.90 -33.68 -30.80
C THR A 538 -48.72 -34.59 -31.01
#